data_AF-A0A0S2KE28-F1
#
_entry.id   AF-A0A0S2KE28-F1
#
_cell.length_a   1.000
_cell.length_b   1.000
_cell.length_c   1.000
_cell.angle_alpha   90.00
_cell.angle_beta   90.00
_cell.angle_gamma   90.00
#
_symmetry.space_group_name_H-M   'P 1'
#
loop_
_entity.id
_entity.type
_entity.pdbx_description
1 polymer ?
#
loop_
_entity_poly.entity_id
_entity_poly.type
_entity_poly.pdbx_seq_one_letter_code
_entity_poly.pdbx_strand_id
1 'polypeptide(L)'
;MIDPLITIVIATSLAILFLLAARHKLSAPLRFKAQLSAYQLVPDNLLSPVTRVLPWIEIVIALSMLFAVSRPFGGIAAALLLSAYAVAMAINLRRGRSAIDCGCGDTPQPLSSWLVLRNLILAFGALLMLVPVATRSLNMLDMLFALLFVVLCSLSYTMMEHLSRNHNLLTHKE
;
A
#
# COMPACT_ATOMS: atom_id res chain seq x y z
N MET A 1 -12.83 -15.03 -15.64
CA MET A 1 -12.27 -13.89 -16.40
C MET A 1 -12.74 -12.61 -15.73
N ILE A 2 -11.88 -11.62 -15.52
CA ILE A 2 -12.23 -10.34 -14.87
C ILE A 2 -12.47 -9.27 -15.94
N ASP A 3 -13.43 -8.37 -15.70
CA ASP A 3 -13.67 -7.24 -16.59
C ASP A 3 -12.43 -6.31 -16.64
N PRO A 4 -11.99 -5.86 -17.84
CA PRO A 4 -10.82 -5.02 -17.98
C PRO A 4 -10.91 -3.70 -17.19
N LEU A 5 -12.12 -3.15 -16.99
CA LEU A 5 -12.35 -1.95 -16.20
C LEU A 5 -11.93 -2.15 -14.74
N ILE A 6 -12.36 -3.26 -14.12
CA ILE A 6 -12.02 -3.61 -12.74
C ILE A 6 -10.51 -3.71 -12.59
N THR A 7 -9.86 -4.35 -13.56
CA THR A 7 -8.39 -4.51 -13.55
C THR A 7 -7.67 -3.16 -13.63
N ILE A 8 -8.13 -2.25 -14.48
CA ILE A 8 -7.55 -0.89 -14.60
C ILE A 8 -7.76 -0.09 -13.32
N VAL A 9 -8.96 -0.16 -12.73
CA VAL A 9 -9.28 0.53 -11.48
C VAL A 9 -8.37 0.04 -10.35
N ILE A 10 -8.26 -1.27 -10.15
CA ILE A 10 -7.39 -1.85 -9.12
C ILE A 10 -5.93 -1.44 -9.36
N ALA A 11 -5.44 -1.56 -10.59
CA ALA A 11 -4.07 -1.25 -10.93
C ALA A 11 -3.72 0.22 -10.72
N THR A 12 -4.58 1.12 -11.17
CA THR A 12 -4.35 2.55 -11.04
C THR A 12 -4.43 2.98 -9.57
N SER A 13 -5.38 2.44 -8.81
CA SER A 13 -5.55 2.77 -7.39
C SER A 13 -4.35 2.31 -6.55
N LEU A 14 -3.88 1.07 -6.77
CA LEU A 14 -2.69 0.56 -6.09
C LEU A 14 -1.42 1.28 -6.54
N ALA A 15 -1.27 1.61 -7.83
CA ALA A 15 -0.14 2.38 -8.31
C ALA A 15 -0.08 3.76 -7.65
N ILE A 16 -1.21 4.47 -7.53
CA ILE A 16 -1.28 5.75 -6.80
C ILE A 16 -0.86 5.56 -5.34
N LEU A 17 -1.37 4.53 -4.66
CA LEU A 17 -1.02 4.23 -3.28
C LEU A 17 0.50 4.02 -3.10
N PHE A 18 1.12 3.18 -3.93
CA PHE A 18 2.56 2.92 -3.88
C PHE A 18 3.39 4.17 -4.21
N LEU A 19 2.99 4.98 -5.19
CA LEU A 19 3.68 6.22 -5.53
C LEU A 19 3.61 7.26 -4.41
N LEU A 20 2.46 7.39 -3.74
CA LEU A 20 2.31 8.26 -2.58
C LEU A 20 3.16 7.77 -1.40
N ALA A 21 3.17 6.46 -1.13
CA ALA A 21 4.01 5.86 -0.09
C ALA A 21 5.51 6.09 -0.38
N ALA A 22 5.95 5.86 -1.61
CA ALA A 22 7.33 6.09 -2.03
C ALA A 22 7.73 7.56 -1.90
N ARG A 23 6.86 8.47 -2.35
CA ARG A 23 7.07 9.92 -2.23
C ARG A 23 7.29 10.34 -0.78
N HIS A 24 6.48 9.84 0.15
CA HIS A 24 6.61 10.15 1.57
C HIS A 24 7.94 9.62 2.16
N LYS A 25 8.36 8.41 1.77
CA LYS A 25 9.64 7.84 2.23
C LYS A 25 10.85 8.56 1.67
N LEU A 26 10.75 9.09 0.45
CA LEU A 26 11.80 9.89 -0.18
C LEU A 26 11.86 11.32 0.37
N SER A 27 10.74 11.91 0.79
CA SER A 27 10.73 13.26 1.38
C SER A 27 11.29 13.31 2.80
N ALA A 28 11.14 12.23 3.58
CA ALA A 28 11.62 12.15 4.96
C ALA A 28 12.41 10.85 5.24
N PRO A 29 13.58 10.65 4.60
CA PRO A 29 14.33 9.37 4.68
C PRO A 29 14.84 9.05 6.09
N LEU A 30 15.23 10.08 6.87
CA LEU A 30 15.64 9.91 8.27
C LEU A 30 14.49 9.40 9.14
N ARG A 31 13.29 9.94 8.92
CA ARG A 31 12.08 9.52 9.61
C ARG A 31 11.71 8.09 9.22
N PHE A 32 11.76 7.76 7.93
CA PHE A 32 11.50 6.40 7.47
C PHE A 32 12.50 5.39 8.03
N LYS A 33 13.78 5.75 8.12
CA LYS A 33 14.80 4.92 8.78
C LYS A 33 14.51 4.69 10.26
N ALA A 34 14.12 5.74 10.99
CA ALA A 34 13.73 5.61 12.39
C ALA A 34 12.50 4.70 12.56
N GLN A 35 11.47 4.89 11.72
CA GLN A 35 10.28 4.04 11.69
C GLN A 35 10.65 2.57 11.46
N LEU A 36 11.44 2.27 10.42
CA LEU A 36 11.82 0.90 10.10
C LEU A 36 12.69 0.26 11.21
N SER A 37 13.56 1.04 11.86
CA SER A 37 14.36 0.56 12.98
C SER A 37 13.49 0.16 14.19
N ALA A 38 12.40 0.89 14.42
CA ALA A 38 11.48 0.63 15.53
C ALA A 38 10.78 -0.73 15.41
N TYR A 39 10.63 -1.27 14.19
CA TYR A 39 10.07 -2.60 13.99
C TYR A 39 10.97 -3.72 14.55
N GLN A 40 12.28 -3.48 14.70
CA GLN A 40 13.27 -4.47 15.16
C GLN A 40 13.18 -5.82 14.41
N LEU A 41 13.01 -5.74 13.09
CA LEU A 41 12.96 -6.89 12.18
C LEU A 41 14.13 -6.91 11.19
N VAL A 42 14.69 -5.76 10.86
CA VAL A 42 15.83 -5.61 9.95
C VAL A 42 17.08 -5.36 10.79
N PRO A 43 18.18 -6.09 10.56
CA PRO A 43 19.42 -5.85 11.30
C PRO A 43 20.05 -4.50 10.92
N ASP A 44 20.78 -3.89 11.86
CA ASP A 44 21.28 -2.50 11.73
C ASP A 44 22.16 -2.28 10.50
N ASN A 45 22.91 -3.30 10.08
CA ASN A 45 23.75 -3.28 8.87
C ASN A 45 22.92 -3.19 7.57
N LEU A 46 21.72 -3.79 7.53
CA LEU A 46 20.80 -3.75 6.38
C LEU A 46 19.82 -2.57 6.44
N LEU A 47 19.68 -1.91 7.57
CA LEU A 47 18.71 -0.82 7.73
C LEU A 47 18.93 0.31 6.71
N SER A 48 20.18 0.77 6.53
CA SER A 48 20.48 1.84 5.57
C SER A 48 20.24 1.46 4.10
N PRO A 49 20.68 0.29 3.59
CA PRO A 49 20.38 -0.10 2.22
C PRO A 49 18.88 -0.35 2.00
N VAL A 50 18.19 -1.03 2.94
CA VAL A 50 16.75 -1.31 2.80
C VAL A 50 15.95 -0.01 2.75
N THR A 51 16.19 0.94 3.65
CA THR A 51 15.45 2.21 3.67
C THR A 51 15.65 3.04 2.40
N ARG A 52 16.81 2.92 1.74
CA ARG A 52 17.10 3.60 0.48
C ARG A 52 16.49 2.92 -0.73
N VAL A 53 16.49 1.58 -0.77
CA VAL A 53 16.04 0.80 -1.92
C VAL A 53 14.53 0.63 -1.94
N LEU A 54 13.88 0.52 -0.78
CA LEU A 54 12.46 0.22 -0.69
C LEU A 54 11.55 1.23 -1.43
N PRO A 55 11.76 2.55 -1.36
CA PRO A 55 10.95 3.50 -2.13
C PRO A 55 11.08 3.31 -3.64
N TRP A 56 12.26 2.91 -4.12
CA TRP A 56 12.45 2.59 -5.54
C TRP A 56 11.73 1.30 -5.93
N ILE A 57 11.73 0.28 -5.07
CA ILE A 57 10.94 -0.93 -5.27
C ILE A 57 9.46 -0.57 -5.40
N GLU A 58 8.94 0.30 -4.54
CA GLU A 58 7.54 0.74 -4.60
C GLU A 58 7.20 1.45 -5.91
N ILE A 59 8.08 2.32 -6.40
CA ILE A 59 7.91 3.00 -7.71
C ILE A 59 7.89 1.98 -8.85
N VAL A 60 8.83 1.02 -8.85
CA VAL A 60 8.91 -0.02 -9.88
C VAL A 60 7.65 -0.89 -9.88
N ILE A 61 7.17 -1.27 -8.70
CA ILE A 61 5.90 -2.01 -8.55
C ILE A 61 4.76 -1.19 -9.13
N ALA A 62 4.61 0.08 -8.75
CA ALA A 62 3.55 0.95 -9.24
C ALA A 62 3.55 1.06 -10.77
N LEU A 63 4.71 1.34 -11.37
CA LEU A 63 4.84 1.50 -12.82
C LEU A 63 4.57 0.18 -13.56
N SER A 64 5.03 -0.95 -13.03
CA SER A 64 4.83 -2.27 -13.64
C SER A 64 3.34 -2.66 -13.73
N MET A 65 2.49 -2.16 -12.83
CA MET A 65 1.05 -2.44 -12.82
C MET A 65 0.28 -1.66 -13.91
N LEU A 66 0.83 -0.54 -14.38
CA LEU A 66 0.18 0.31 -15.39
C LEU A 66 0.19 -0.32 -16.78
N PHE A 67 1.28 -1.03 -17.14
CA PHE A 67 1.40 -1.68 -18.45
C PHE A 67 0.81 -3.10 -18.43
N ALA A 68 -0.03 -3.43 -19.40
CA ALA A 68 -0.73 -4.72 -19.46
C ALA A 68 0.23 -5.94 -19.48
N VAL A 69 1.39 -5.80 -20.13
CA VAL A 69 2.38 -6.89 -20.26
C VAL A 69 3.06 -7.20 -18.92
N SER A 70 3.40 -6.18 -18.13
CA SER A 70 4.08 -6.34 -16.84
C SER A 70 3.12 -6.44 -15.64
N ARG A 71 1.82 -6.21 -15.85
CA ARG A 71 0.82 -6.14 -14.78
C ARG A 71 0.79 -7.36 -13.85
N PRO A 72 0.87 -8.62 -14.34
CA PRO A 72 0.89 -9.77 -13.44
C PRO A 72 2.10 -9.76 -12.50
N PHE A 73 3.28 -9.39 -13.00
CA PHE A 73 4.49 -9.26 -12.19
C PHE A 73 4.35 -8.16 -11.14
N GLY A 74 3.79 -7.01 -11.53
CA GLY A 74 3.46 -5.92 -10.61
C GLY A 74 2.48 -6.34 -9.52
N GLY A 75 1.43 -7.09 -9.87
CA GLY A 75 0.46 -7.63 -8.92
C GLY A 75 1.09 -8.58 -7.90
N ILE A 76 1.96 -9.50 -8.34
CA ILE A 76 2.71 -10.40 -7.44
C ILE A 76 3.61 -9.60 -6.50
N ALA A 77 4.40 -8.68 -7.04
CA ALA A 77 5.34 -7.89 -6.25
C ALA A 77 4.62 -6.98 -5.24
N ALA A 78 3.50 -6.36 -5.64
CA ALA A 78 2.63 -5.61 -4.74
C ALA A 78 2.06 -6.48 -3.62
N ALA A 79 1.51 -7.65 -3.95
CA ALA A 79 0.96 -8.58 -2.96
C ALA A 79 2.02 -9.04 -1.95
N LEU A 80 3.23 -9.37 -2.43
CA LEU A 80 4.36 -9.75 -1.56
C LEU A 80 4.76 -8.61 -0.63
N LEU A 81 4.91 -7.39 -1.15
CA LEU A 81 5.35 -6.25 -0.36
C LEU A 81 4.29 -5.86 0.69
N LEU A 82 3.01 -5.79 0.30
CA LEU A 82 1.91 -5.52 1.23
C LEU A 82 1.78 -6.61 2.30
N SER A 83 1.97 -7.87 1.93
CA SER A 83 1.96 -8.99 2.88
C SER A 83 3.16 -8.92 3.85
N ALA A 84 4.34 -8.56 3.36
CA ALA A 84 5.52 -8.38 4.21
C ALA A 84 5.29 -7.26 5.25
N TYR A 85 4.70 -6.13 4.83
CA TYR A 85 4.26 -5.08 5.75
C TYR A 85 3.21 -5.58 6.75
N ALA A 86 2.19 -6.31 6.29
CA ALA A 86 1.16 -6.90 7.15
C ALA A 86 1.77 -7.82 8.23
N VAL A 87 2.70 -8.70 7.84
CA VAL A 87 3.41 -9.60 8.77
C VAL A 87 4.28 -8.81 9.75
N ALA A 88 5.03 -7.81 9.27
CA ALA A 88 5.88 -6.98 10.11
C ALA A 88 5.08 -6.23 11.19
N MET A 89 3.91 -5.70 10.83
CA MET A 89 2.98 -5.08 11.78
C MET A 89 2.38 -6.10 12.74
N ALA A 90 1.92 -7.25 12.25
CA ALA A 90 1.32 -8.30 13.07
C ALA A 90 2.29 -8.85 14.14
N ILE A 91 3.58 -9.01 13.79
CA ILE A 91 4.62 -9.42 14.73
C ILE A 91 4.78 -8.37 15.85
N ASN A 92 4.83 -7.08 15.51
CA ASN A 92 4.99 -6.03 16.51
C ASN A 92 3.74 -5.83 17.38
N LEU A 93 2.53 -5.99 16.81
CA LEU A 93 1.30 -6.01 17.59
C LEU A 93 1.28 -7.17 18.59
N ARG A 94 1.72 -8.38 18.18
CA ARG A 94 1.87 -9.53 19.10
C ARG A 94 2.92 -9.31 20.19
N ARG A 95 3.92 -8.46 19.94
CA ARG A 95 4.92 -8.02 20.94
C ARG A 95 4.41 -6.89 21.85
N GLY A 96 3.16 -6.46 21.71
CA GLY A 96 2.58 -5.35 22.48
C GLY A 96 3.08 -3.97 22.05
N ARG A 97 3.71 -3.85 20.87
CA ARG A 97 4.33 -2.60 20.38
C ARG A 97 3.41 -1.90 19.37
N SER A 98 2.27 -1.39 19.85
CA SER A 98 1.31 -0.66 19.01
C SER A 98 1.70 0.80 18.74
N ALA A 99 2.53 1.43 19.59
CA ALA A 99 2.94 2.83 19.46
C ALA A 99 3.95 3.11 18.32
N ILE A 100 4.28 2.10 17.51
CA ILE A 100 5.15 2.26 16.33
C ILE A 100 4.35 2.91 15.20
N ASP A 101 4.97 3.84 14.48
CA ASP A 101 4.38 4.47 13.31
C ASP A 101 4.38 3.50 12.10
N CYS A 102 3.23 3.37 11.43
CA CYS A 102 3.06 2.45 10.30
C CYS A 102 3.95 2.79 9.09
N GLY A 103 4.38 4.06 8.95
CA GLY A 103 5.31 4.52 7.90
C GLY A 103 4.83 4.37 6.45
N CYS A 104 3.56 4.02 6.24
CA CYS A 104 2.95 3.84 4.91
C CYS A 104 2.15 5.06 4.44
N GLY A 105 1.87 6.01 5.34
CA GLY A 105 1.07 7.21 5.09
C GLY A 105 1.82 8.48 5.46
N ASP A 106 1.25 9.63 5.12
CA ASP A 106 1.92 10.93 5.29
C ASP A 106 1.95 11.40 6.75
N THR A 107 0.97 10.97 7.54
CA THR A 107 0.86 11.34 8.96
C THR A 107 1.15 10.16 9.88
N PRO A 108 1.87 10.38 11.01
CA PRO A 108 2.13 9.32 11.97
C PRO A 108 0.84 8.67 12.45
N GLN A 109 0.78 7.34 12.36
CA GLN A 109 -0.33 6.57 12.86
C GLN A 109 0.18 5.32 13.60
N PRO A 110 -0.26 5.06 14.84
CA PRO A 110 0.14 3.86 15.56
C PRO A 110 -0.37 2.59 14.87
N LEU A 111 0.35 1.49 15.08
CA LEU A 111 -0.03 0.18 14.57
C LEU A 111 -1.38 -0.25 15.16
N SER A 112 -2.25 -0.74 14.29
CA SER A 112 -3.53 -1.32 14.67
C SER A 112 -3.83 -2.56 13.83
N SER A 113 -4.66 -3.46 14.34
CA SER A 113 -5.12 -4.63 13.58
C SER A 113 -5.84 -4.25 12.29
N TRP A 114 -6.44 -3.05 12.25
CA TRP A 114 -7.06 -2.50 11.04
C TRP A 114 -6.05 -2.27 9.92
N LEU A 115 -4.85 -1.76 10.23
CA LEU A 115 -3.79 -1.56 9.23
C LEU A 115 -3.27 -2.88 8.65
N VAL A 116 -3.25 -3.94 9.46
CA VAL A 116 -2.93 -5.30 8.99
C VAL A 116 -4.00 -5.78 8.02
N LEU A 117 -5.28 -5.72 8.41
CA LEU A 117 -6.41 -6.13 7.57
C LEU A 117 -6.44 -5.35 6.25
N ARG A 118 -6.23 -4.02 6.30
CA ARG A 118 -6.14 -3.16 5.12
C ARG A 118 -5.09 -3.67 4.14
N ASN A 119 -3.86 -3.94 4.61
CA ASN A 119 -2.79 -4.44 3.74
C ASN A 119 -3.11 -5.82 3.15
N LEU A 120 -3.78 -6.69 3.91
CA LEU A 120 -4.23 -7.99 3.39
C LEU A 120 -5.31 -7.85 2.31
N ILE A 121 -6.27 -6.93 2.47
CA ILE A 121 -7.29 -6.65 1.45
C ILE A 121 -6.65 -6.09 0.19
N LEU A 122 -5.70 -5.16 0.32
CA LEU A 122 -4.97 -4.59 -0.82
C LEU A 122 -4.10 -5.65 -1.51
N ALA A 123 -3.45 -6.54 -0.75
CA ALA A 123 -2.68 -7.65 -1.29
C ALA A 123 -3.59 -8.62 -2.07
N PHE A 124 -4.77 -8.94 -1.54
CA PHE A 124 -5.77 -9.75 -2.26
C PHE A 124 -6.23 -9.07 -3.55
N GLY A 125 -6.50 -7.75 -3.52
CA GLY A 125 -6.80 -6.98 -4.72
C GLY A 125 -5.68 -7.03 -5.76
N ALA A 126 -4.42 -6.95 -5.34
CA ALA A 126 -3.26 -7.09 -6.23
C ALA A 126 -3.20 -8.48 -6.88
N LEU A 127 -3.57 -9.55 -6.17
CA LEU A 127 -3.62 -10.91 -6.71
C LEU A 127 -4.71 -11.10 -7.78
N LEU A 128 -5.76 -10.30 -7.78
CA LEU A 128 -6.79 -10.35 -8.84
C LEU A 128 -6.22 -10.02 -10.23
N MET A 129 -5.06 -9.37 -10.31
CA MET A 129 -4.37 -9.10 -11.58
C MET A 129 -3.83 -10.33 -12.29
N LEU A 130 -3.69 -11.46 -11.59
CA LEU A 130 -3.26 -12.73 -12.18
C LEU A 130 -4.41 -13.43 -12.92
N VAL A 131 -5.65 -13.00 -12.70
CA VAL A 131 -6.82 -13.62 -13.32
C VAL A 131 -6.91 -13.16 -14.79
N PRO A 132 -7.16 -14.07 -15.76
CA PRO A 132 -7.31 -13.71 -17.16
C PRO A 132 -8.36 -12.61 -17.37
N VAL A 133 -7.98 -11.59 -18.14
CA VAL A 133 -8.83 -10.44 -18.46
C VAL A 133 -9.79 -10.79 -19.60
N ALA A 134 -11.05 -10.39 -19.46
CA ALA A 134 -12.03 -10.56 -20.52
C ALA A 134 -11.74 -9.67 -21.73
N THR A 135 -11.92 -10.21 -22.93
CA THR A 135 -11.77 -9.46 -24.18
C THR A 135 -13.01 -8.61 -24.42
N ARG A 136 -13.07 -7.46 -23.74
CA ARG A 136 -14.11 -6.44 -23.91
C ARG A 136 -13.46 -5.15 -24.39
N SER A 137 -14.00 -4.54 -25.44
CA SER A 137 -13.54 -3.24 -25.94
C SER A 137 -13.85 -2.15 -24.91
N LEU A 138 -12.83 -1.38 -24.54
CA LEU A 138 -12.97 -0.22 -23.66
C LEU A 138 -13.32 1.02 -24.49
N ASN A 139 -14.41 1.67 -24.14
CA ASN A 139 -14.83 2.92 -24.76
C ASN A 139 -14.43 4.13 -23.88
N MET A 140 -14.60 5.34 -24.40
CA MET A 140 -14.31 6.58 -23.65
C MET A 140 -15.13 6.68 -22.34
N LEU A 141 -16.38 6.23 -22.36
CA LEU A 141 -17.22 6.18 -21.16
C LEU A 141 -16.64 5.25 -20.08
N ASP A 142 -16.08 4.10 -20.46
CA ASP A 142 -15.42 3.19 -19.53
C ASP A 142 -14.22 3.87 -18.86
N MET A 143 -13.43 4.64 -19.62
CA MET A 143 -12.31 5.40 -19.07
C MET A 143 -12.74 6.51 -18.12
N LEU A 144 -13.86 7.19 -18.40
CA LEU A 144 -14.45 8.18 -17.49
C LEU A 144 -14.91 7.52 -16.18
N PHE A 145 -15.61 6.38 -16.27
CA PHE A 145 -16.02 5.62 -15.09
C PHE A 145 -14.81 5.10 -14.29
N ALA A 146 -13.76 4.62 -14.96
CA ALA A 146 -12.53 4.21 -14.31
C ALA A 146 -11.93 5.36 -13.51
N LEU A 147 -11.80 6.54 -14.11
CA LEU A 147 -11.25 7.72 -13.47
C LEU A 147 -12.07 8.13 -12.23
N LEU A 148 -13.39 8.26 -12.38
CA LEU A 148 -14.29 8.62 -11.28
C LEU A 148 -14.20 7.61 -10.14
N PHE A 149 -14.15 6.32 -10.46
CA PHE A 149 -14.06 5.27 -9.45
C PHE A 149 -12.71 5.27 -8.73
N VAL A 150 -11.60 5.49 -9.45
CA VAL A 150 -10.26 5.65 -8.84
C VAL A 150 -10.23 6.86 -7.91
N VAL A 151 -10.81 7.99 -8.31
CA VAL A 151 -10.93 9.18 -7.45
C VAL A 151 -11.75 8.86 -6.20
N LEU A 152 -12.90 8.21 -6.35
CA LEU A 152 -13.74 7.81 -5.22
C LEU A 152 -13.02 6.85 -4.27
N CYS A 153 -12.31 5.84 -4.79
CA CYS A 153 -11.49 4.94 -4.00
C CYS A 153 -10.35 5.66 -3.26
N SER A 154 -9.75 6.66 -3.90
CA SER A 154 -8.68 7.45 -3.29
C SER A 154 -9.22 8.30 -2.14
N LEU A 155 -10.38 8.95 -2.34
CA LEU A 155 -11.05 9.74 -1.30
C LEU A 155 -11.54 8.87 -0.14
N SER A 156 -12.11 7.70 -0.42
CA SER A 156 -12.55 6.80 0.64
C SER A 156 -11.37 6.24 1.43
N TYR A 157 -10.25 5.97 0.77
CA TYR A 157 -9.00 5.57 1.42
C TYR A 157 -8.49 6.64 2.39
N THR A 158 -8.40 7.90 1.96
CA THR A 158 -7.93 8.99 2.83
C THR A 158 -8.90 9.25 3.98
N MET A 159 -10.21 9.20 3.74
CA MET A 159 -11.21 9.30 4.80
C MET A 159 -11.07 8.17 5.84
N MET A 160 -10.85 6.94 5.39
CA MET A 160 -10.64 5.80 6.30
C MET A 160 -9.35 5.95 7.11
N GLU A 161 -8.29 6.47 6.49
CA GLU A 161 -7.03 6.78 7.18
C GLU A 161 -7.25 7.85 8.26
N HIS A 162 -7.95 8.94 7.95
CA HIS A 162 -8.29 9.98 8.91
C HIS A 162 -9.15 9.46 10.07
N LEU A 163 -10.16 8.63 9.77
CA LEU A 163 -11.04 8.05 10.80
C LEU A 163 -10.27 7.12 11.73
N SER A 164 -9.46 6.21 11.16
CA SER A 164 -8.66 5.27 11.94
C SER A 164 -7.63 6.00 12.81
N ARG A 165 -7.02 7.08 12.30
CA ARG A 165 -6.14 7.94 13.08
C ARG A 165 -6.87 8.60 14.25
N ASN A 166 -8.03 9.21 13.99
CA ASN A 166 -8.80 9.88 15.03
C ASN A 166 -9.27 8.88 16.12
N HIS A 167 -9.70 7.68 15.72
CA HIS A 167 -10.09 6.64 16.67
C HIS A 167 -8.93 6.21 17.57
N ASN A 168 -7.73 6.00 16.99
CA ASN A 168 -6.54 5.66 17.76
C ASN A 168 -6.12 6.77 18.75
N LEU A 169 -6.27 8.04 18.36
CA LEU A 169 -5.96 9.18 19.25
C LEU A 169 -6.92 9.30 20.44
N LEU A 170 -8.17 8.86 20.28
CA LEU A 170 -9.17 8.88 21.34
C LEU A 170 -9.00 7.72 22.31
N THR A 171 -8.60 6.55 21.82
CA THR A 171 -8.49 5.31 22.61
C THR A 171 -7.17 5.18 23.38
N HIS A 172 -6.11 5.90 22.98
CA HIS A 172 -4.80 5.89 23.64
C HIS A 172 -4.52 7.16 24.47
N LYS A 173 -5.56 7.91 24.85
CA LYS A 173 -5.45 9.14 25.64
C LYS A 173 -5.58 8.94 27.16
N GLU A 174 -5.70 7.70 27.61
CA GLU A 174 -5.74 7.25 29.01
C GLU A 174 -4.45 6.47 29.35
#